data_AF-A1K130-F1
#
_entry.id   AF-A1K130-F1
#
_cell.length_a   1.000
_cell.length_b   1.000
_cell.length_c   1.000
_cell.angle_alpha   90.00
_cell.angle_beta   90.00
_cell.angle_gamma   90.00
#
_symmetry.space_group_name_H-M   'P 1'
#
loop_
_entity.id
_entity.type
_entity.pdbx_description
1 polymer ?
#
loop_
_entity_poly.entity_id
_entity_poly.type
_entity_poly.pdbx_seq_one_letter_code
_entity_poly.pdbx_strand_id
1 'polypeptide(L)'
;GELRSSRLEDLEIEGVFRATKDYIDFCLLKEDVNPFISQIELRPLPEEYLHGFGTSVLKLISRNNLGDTNDDIRFPDDQNDRIWKRKETSTPTSALPLSFNVSNVDLKDSVTPPLQVLQTALTHPERLEFVHDGLETDDYEYSVFLHFLELNGTVRAGQRVFDIYLNNEIKKEKFDVLAGGSKNSYTALNISANGSLNIT
;
A
#
# COMPACT_ATOMS: atom_id res chain seq x y z
N GLY A 1 7.84 18.59 7.39
CA GLY A 1 6.88 17.76 8.12
C GLY A 1 7.58 17.07 9.26
N GLU A 2 6.81 16.47 10.17
CA GLU A 2 7.29 15.69 11.30
C GLU A 2 6.84 14.23 11.09
N LEU A 3 7.67 13.26 11.47
CA LEU A 3 7.29 11.85 11.55
C LEU A 3 7.42 11.42 13.00
N ARG A 4 6.33 10.92 13.57
CA ARG A 4 6.28 10.48 14.97
C ARG A 4 6.38 8.98 15.08
N SER A 5 7.29 8.53 15.93
CA SER A 5 7.24 7.19 16.52
C SER A 5 6.20 7.23 17.63
N SER A 6 5.11 6.48 17.50
CA SER A 6 4.03 6.50 18.48
C SER A 6 4.22 5.44 19.56
N ARG A 7 5.18 4.52 19.37
CA ARG A 7 5.46 3.42 20.31
C ARG A 7 6.97 3.17 20.41
N LEU A 8 7.44 2.87 21.62
CA LEU A 8 8.80 2.36 21.90
C LEU A 8 9.13 1.02 21.19
N GLU A 9 8.18 0.46 20.44
CA GLU A 9 8.29 -0.79 19.67
C GLU A 9 8.40 -0.55 18.15
N ASP A 10 8.28 0.70 17.67
CA ASP A 10 8.44 1.01 16.24
C ASP A 10 9.94 0.89 15.87
N LEU A 11 10.37 -0.33 15.54
CA LEU A 11 11.75 -0.63 15.15
C LEU A 11 12.10 -0.03 13.77
N GLU A 12 11.10 0.32 12.97
CA GLU A 12 11.23 0.85 11.62
C GLU A 12 10.14 1.90 11.34
N ILE A 13 10.53 3.03 10.75
CA ILE A 13 9.60 4.06 10.27
C ILE A 13 9.95 4.37 8.82
N GLU A 14 9.00 4.15 7.92
CA GLU A 14 9.13 4.58 6.53
C GLU A 14 8.31 5.87 6.33
N GLY A 15 8.96 6.87 5.73
CA GLY A 15 8.32 8.12 5.35
C GLY A 15 8.68 8.51 3.93
N VAL A 16 7.73 9.14 3.24
CA VAL A 16 7.92 9.70 1.91
C VAL A 16 7.92 11.21 2.03
N PHE A 17 8.89 11.88 1.43
CA PHE A 17 8.94 13.34 1.43
C PHE A 17 9.50 13.88 0.12
N ARG A 18 9.04 15.08 -0.26
CA ARG A 18 9.59 15.76 -1.45
C ARG A 18 10.95 16.37 -1.12
N ALA A 19 11.98 15.93 -1.84
CA ALA A 19 13.29 16.60 -1.80
C ALA A 19 13.19 17.95 -2.52
N THR A 20 13.37 19.05 -1.78
CA THR A 20 13.33 20.43 -2.32
C THR A 20 14.71 21.06 -2.44
N LYS A 21 15.75 20.34 -2.01
CA LYS A 21 17.15 20.74 -1.99
C LYS A 21 18.03 19.55 -2.40
N ASP A 22 19.31 19.82 -2.61
CA ASP A 22 20.37 18.84 -2.85
C ASP A 22 20.88 18.15 -1.57
N TYR A 23 20.37 18.54 -0.41
CA TYR A 23 20.63 17.92 0.89
C TYR A 23 19.34 17.69 1.69
N ILE A 24 19.41 16.78 2.66
CA ILE A 24 18.30 16.44 3.55
C ILE A 24 18.78 16.58 4.99
N ASP A 25 18.05 17.37 5.78
CA ASP A 25 18.31 17.54 7.21
C ASP A 25 17.43 16.57 8.02
N PHE A 26 18.04 15.83 8.93
CA PHE A 26 17.33 15.01 9.92
C PHE A 26 17.52 15.60 11.31
N CYS A 27 16.42 15.93 11.98
CA CYS A 27 16.43 16.44 13.34
C CYS A 27 15.82 15.40 14.27
N LEU A 28 16.58 14.98 15.29
CA LEU A 28 16.08 14.16 16.37
C LEU A 28 15.62 15.07 17.51
N LEU A 29 14.31 15.10 17.74
CA LEU A 29 13.76 15.83 18.88
C LEU A 29 13.86 14.94 20.12
N LYS A 30 14.46 15.48 21.17
CA LYS A 30 14.49 14.84 22.47
C LYS A 30 13.22 15.18 23.25
N GLU A 31 12.50 14.16 23.66
CA GLU A 31 11.43 14.26 24.66
C GLU A 31 11.95 13.74 26.02
N ASP A 32 11.32 12.71 26.58
CA ASP A 32 11.69 12.14 27.88
C ASP A 32 12.97 11.30 27.84
N VAL A 33 13.30 10.73 26.67
CA VAL A 33 14.48 9.88 26.45
C VAL A 33 15.40 10.44 25.38
N ASN A 34 16.68 10.04 25.40
CA ASN A 34 17.61 10.45 24.36
C ASN A 34 17.25 9.73 23.04
N PRO A 35 17.01 10.46 21.95
CA PRO A 35 16.70 9.84 20.67
C PRO A 35 17.94 9.17 20.09
N PHE A 36 17.73 8.06 19.39
CA PHE A 36 18.79 7.28 18.76
C PHE A 36 18.31 6.76 17.40
N ILE A 37 19.20 6.79 16.40
CA ILE A 37 18.98 6.17 15.10
C ILE A 37 20.08 5.14 14.89
N SER A 38 19.70 3.88 14.65
CA SER A 38 20.62 2.81 14.29
C SER A 38 21.02 2.86 12.81
N GLN A 39 20.07 3.18 11.93
CA GLN A 39 20.23 3.14 10.48
C GLN A 39 19.29 4.12 9.79
N ILE A 40 19.74 4.71 8.68
CA ILE A 40 18.93 5.52 7.77
C ILE A 40 19.15 4.98 6.36
N GLU A 41 18.06 4.72 5.64
CA GLU A 41 18.10 4.43 4.20
C GLU A 41 17.34 5.52 3.44
N LEU A 42 17.94 6.01 2.35
CA LEU A 42 17.32 6.98 1.45
C LEU A 42 17.15 6.35 0.08
N ARG A 43 15.90 6.25 -0.39
CA ARG A 43 15.54 5.64 -1.68
C ARG A 43 14.73 6.62 -2.52
N PRO A 44 15.04 6.78 -3.82
CA PRO A 44 14.17 7.52 -4.74
C PRO A 44 12.83 6.82 -4.90
N LEU A 45 11.74 7.59 -4.84
CA LEU A 45 10.37 7.08 -4.97
C LEU A 45 9.58 7.95 -5.98
N PRO A 46 8.61 7.39 -6.71
CA PRO A 46 7.74 8.17 -7.59
C PRO A 46 7.01 9.30 -6.85
N GLU A 47 6.89 10.47 -7.48
CA GLU A 47 6.25 11.65 -6.88
C GLU A 47 4.73 11.48 -6.73
N GLU A 48 4.14 10.56 -7.48
CA GLU A 48 2.70 10.30 -7.49
C GLU A 48 2.16 9.86 -6.12
N TYR A 49 3.01 9.33 -5.23
CA TYR A 49 2.61 9.06 -3.85
C TYR A 49 2.17 10.32 -3.09
N LEU A 50 2.73 11.48 -3.44
CA LEU A 50 2.41 12.76 -2.81
C LEU A 50 1.26 13.50 -3.50
N HIS A 51 0.75 12.99 -4.63
CA HIS A 51 -0.37 13.62 -5.33
C HIS A 51 -1.64 13.61 -4.47
N GLY A 52 -2.35 14.74 -4.47
CA GLY A 52 -3.60 14.88 -3.72
C GLY A 52 -3.43 15.41 -2.29
N PHE A 53 -2.20 15.44 -1.76
CA PHE A 53 -1.94 16.03 -0.45
C PHE A 53 -1.38 17.45 -0.56
N GLY A 54 -1.83 18.33 0.34
CA GLY A 54 -1.18 19.62 0.59
C GLY A 54 0.10 19.48 1.43
N THR A 55 0.42 18.26 1.89
CA THR A 55 1.57 17.96 2.74
C THR A 55 2.80 17.62 1.89
N SER A 56 3.99 17.80 2.47
CA SER A 56 5.27 17.42 1.85
C SER A 56 5.83 16.11 2.41
N VAL A 57 5.10 15.45 3.31
CA VAL A 57 5.52 14.25 4.04
C VAL A 57 4.35 13.30 4.23
N LEU A 58 4.58 12.01 4.00
CA LEU A 58 3.68 10.91 4.33
C LEU A 58 4.41 9.90 5.23
N LYS A 59 3.66 9.24 6.10
CA LYS A 59 4.10 8.09 6.89
C LYS A 59 3.50 6.83 6.27
N LEU A 60 4.31 5.80 6.05
CA LEU A 60 3.77 4.52 5.62
C LEU A 60 3.03 3.88 6.78
N ILE A 61 1.77 3.51 6.57
CA ILE A 61 0.99 2.72 7.54
C ILE A 61 1.21 1.23 7.31
N SER A 62 1.11 0.77 6.07
CA SER A 62 1.44 -0.61 5.70
C SER A 62 1.66 -0.73 4.19
N ARG A 63 2.43 -1.75 3.77
CA ARG A 63 2.60 -2.15 2.38
C ARG A 63 2.64 -3.68 2.30
N ASN A 64 1.62 -4.28 1.69
CA ASN A 64 1.38 -5.73 1.79
C ASN A 64 1.49 -6.43 0.43
N ASN A 65 2.17 -7.57 0.41
CA ASN A 65 2.12 -8.56 -0.67
C ASN A 65 1.01 -9.58 -0.36
N LEU A 66 -0.12 -9.50 -1.08
CA LEU A 66 -1.30 -10.30 -0.75
C LEU A 66 -1.29 -11.65 -1.47
N GLY A 67 -1.54 -12.72 -0.70
CA GLY A 67 -1.68 -14.09 -1.22
C GLY A 67 -0.35 -14.85 -1.37
N ASP A 68 0.79 -14.17 -1.17
CA ASP A 68 2.09 -14.81 -1.08
C ASP A 68 2.39 -15.28 0.35
N THR A 69 3.15 -16.37 0.47
CA THR A 69 3.65 -16.91 1.73
C THR A 69 5.18 -16.91 1.83
N ASN A 70 5.86 -16.44 0.78
CA ASN A 70 7.31 -16.32 0.74
C ASN A 70 7.80 -15.10 1.54
N ASP A 71 9.11 -14.83 1.46
CA ASP A 71 9.75 -13.70 2.13
C ASP A 71 9.28 -12.33 1.60
N ASP A 72 9.63 -11.27 2.32
CA ASP A 72 9.35 -9.89 1.89
C ASP A 72 10.01 -9.60 0.53
N ILE A 73 9.30 -8.90 -0.36
CA ILE A 73 9.83 -8.51 -1.67
C ILE A 73 10.40 -7.09 -1.56
N ARG A 74 11.64 -6.91 -2.01
CA ARG A 74 12.36 -5.63 -2.06
C ARG A 74 13.40 -5.62 -3.18
N PHE A 75 14.40 -4.74 -3.15
CA PHE A 75 15.49 -4.80 -4.14
C PHE A 75 16.18 -6.18 -4.14
N PRO A 76 16.51 -6.76 -5.31
CA PRO A 76 16.48 -6.17 -6.66
C PRO A 76 15.15 -6.32 -7.42
N ASP A 77 14.15 -7.00 -6.86
CA ASP A 77 12.87 -7.19 -7.54
C ASP A 77 12.09 -5.88 -7.63
N ASP A 78 12.08 -5.08 -6.54
CA ASP A 78 11.59 -3.71 -6.54
C ASP A 78 12.75 -2.70 -6.74
N GLN A 79 12.74 -1.99 -7.86
CA GLN A 79 13.78 -1.00 -8.21
C GLN A 79 13.79 0.23 -7.29
N ASN A 80 12.67 0.53 -6.63
CA ASN A 80 12.58 1.59 -5.62
C ASN A 80 12.95 1.09 -4.22
N ASP A 81 13.31 -0.19 -4.08
CA ASP A 81 13.61 -0.87 -2.81
C ASP A 81 12.51 -0.69 -1.75
N ARG A 82 11.25 -0.60 -2.19
CA ARG A 82 10.09 -0.67 -1.29
C ARG A 82 10.03 -2.07 -0.70
N ILE A 83 9.72 -2.16 0.58
CA ILE A 83 9.55 -3.45 1.26
C ILE A 83 8.07 -3.83 1.21
N TRP A 84 7.75 -4.88 0.45
CA TRP A 84 6.42 -5.47 0.36
C TRP A 84 6.32 -6.63 1.35
N LYS A 85 5.60 -6.39 2.44
CA LYS A 85 5.52 -7.34 3.55
C LYS A 85 4.61 -8.50 3.20
N ARG A 86 5.08 -9.73 3.44
CA ARG A 86 4.26 -10.95 3.25
C ARG A 86 3.00 -10.96 4.11
N LYS A 87 3.08 -10.40 5.32
CA LYS A 87 1.99 -10.43 6.31
C LYS A 87 2.27 -9.53 7.51
N GLU A 88 1.73 -8.30 7.51
CA GLU A 88 1.70 -7.47 8.73
C GLU A 88 0.30 -7.26 9.30
N THR A 89 -0.78 -7.33 8.49
CA THR A 89 -2.14 -7.12 8.99
C THR A 89 -3.16 -8.14 8.46
N SER A 90 -4.05 -8.57 9.36
CA SER A 90 -5.43 -9.04 9.17
C SER A 90 -5.84 -9.62 7.80
N THR A 91 -5.08 -10.58 7.23
CA THR A 91 -5.62 -11.44 6.15
C THR A 91 -6.94 -12.05 6.61
N PRO A 92 -8.06 -11.85 5.87
CA PRO A 92 -9.33 -12.45 6.24
C PRO A 92 -9.20 -13.97 6.30
N THR A 93 -9.68 -14.60 7.37
CA THR A 93 -9.57 -16.06 7.58
C THR A 93 -10.20 -16.88 6.44
N SER A 94 -11.17 -16.32 5.72
CA SER A 94 -11.87 -16.94 4.60
C SER A 94 -11.35 -16.53 3.22
N ALA A 95 -10.33 -15.68 3.14
CA ALA A 95 -9.73 -15.29 1.87
C ALA A 95 -8.99 -16.48 1.24
N LEU A 96 -9.19 -16.68 -0.05
CA LEU A 96 -8.54 -17.72 -0.83
C LEU A 96 -7.34 -17.11 -1.57
N PRO A 97 -6.11 -17.59 -1.36
CA PRO A 97 -4.97 -17.15 -2.13
C PRO A 97 -5.09 -17.65 -3.57
N LEU A 98 -4.69 -16.80 -4.51
CA LEU A 98 -4.52 -17.13 -5.92
C LEU A 98 -3.10 -16.77 -6.33
N SER A 99 -2.50 -17.60 -7.17
CA SER A 99 -1.22 -17.30 -7.79
C SER A 99 -1.20 -17.77 -9.23
N PHE A 100 -0.55 -17.00 -10.09
CA PHE A 100 -0.32 -17.39 -11.48
C PHE A 100 0.98 -16.76 -11.97
N ASN A 101 1.82 -17.57 -12.63
CA ASN A 101 3.06 -17.06 -13.20
C ASN A 101 2.73 -16.29 -14.48
N VAL A 102 2.90 -14.97 -14.41
CA VAL A 102 2.64 -14.05 -15.52
C VAL A 102 3.94 -13.37 -15.90
N SER A 103 4.31 -13.41 -17.17
CA SER A 103 5.56 -12.78 -17.66
C SER A 103 5.35 -11.57 -18.57
N ASN A 104 4.15 -11.38 -19.12
CA ASN A 104 3.86 -10.40 -20.17
C ASN A 104 2.68 -9.50 -19.78
N VAL A 105 2.83 -8.72 -18.71
CA VAL A 105 1.87 -7.69 -18.32
C VAL A 105 2.48 -6.32 -18.56
N ASP A 106 1.72 -5.48 -19.25
CA ASP A 106 2.09 -4.10 -19.53
C ASP A 106 1.82 -3.26 -18.27
N LEU A 107 2.87 -3.05 -17.48
CA LEU A 107 2.85 -2.28 -16.22
C LEU A 107 3.33 -0.86 -16.53
N LYS A 108 2.39 0.08 -16.69
CA LYS A 108 2.71 1.46 -17.13
C LYS A 108 2.76 2.51 -16.02
N ASP A 109 2.22 2.21 -14.85
CA ASP A 109 2.07 3.22 -13.79
C ASP A 109 3.38 3.37 -12.99
N SER A 110 3.74 4.59 -12.63
CA SER A 110 5.00 4.88 -11.91
C SER A 110 5.03 4.24 -10.51
N VAL A 111 3.87 4.10 -9.86
CA VAL A 111 3.71 3.47 -8.54
C VAL A 111 3.55 1.96 -8.62
N THR A 112 3.68 1.36 -9.80
CA THR A 112 3.43 -0.07 -10.00
C THR A 112 4.34 -0.91 -9.09
N PRO A 113 3.79 -1.89 -8.35
CA PRO A 113 4.59 -2.90 -7.67
C PRO A 113 5.45 -3.72 -8.63
N PRO A 114 6.50 -4.41 -8.13
CA PRO A 114 7.19 -5.42 -8.92
C PRO A 114 6.21 -6.53 -9.31
N LEU A 115 6.47 -7.17 -10.46
CA LEU A 115 5.57 -8.17 -11.04
C LEU A 115 5.28 -9.33 -10.06
N GLN A 116 6.28 -9.71 -9.27
CA GLN A 116 6.23 -10.76 -8.26
C GLN A 116 5.11 -10.51 -7.22
N VAL A 117 4.88 -9.26 -6.83
CA VAL A 117 3.77 -8.88 -5.92
C VAL A 117 2.41 -9.05 -6.60
N LEU A 118 2.32 -8.79 -7.90
CA LEU A 118 1.07 -8.92 -8.66
C LEU A 118 0.75 -10.35 -9.07
N GLN A 119 1.73 -11.26 -9.05
CA GLN A 119 1.55 -12.67 -9.39
C GLN A 119 0.78 -13.45 -8.32
N THR A 120 0.55 -12.84 -7.16
CA THR A 120 -0.27 -13.36 -6.08
C THR A 120 -1.42 -12.40 -5.77
N ALA A 121 -2.54 -12.95 -5.31
CA ALA A 121 -3.70 -12.18 -4.89
C ALA A 121 -4.50 -12.92 -3.83
N LEU A 122 -5.43 -12.21 -3.19
CA LEU A 122 -6.51 -12.80 -2.40
C LEU A 122 -7.83 -12.63 -3.13
N THR A 123 -8.69 -13.63 -3.05
CA THR A 123 -10.08 -13.57 -3.53
C THR A 123 -11.02 -14.06 -2.44
N HIS A 124 -12.27 -13.63 -2.49
CA HIS A 124 -13.33 -14.17 -1.65
C HIS A 124 -14.62 -14.27 -2.47
N PRO A 125 -15.49 -15.28 -2.25
CA PRO A 125 -16.75 -15.40 -3.00
C PRO A 125 -17.73 -14.25 -2.74
N GLU A 126 -17.70 -13.67 -1.53
CA GLU A 126 -18.57 -12.56 -1.12
C GLU A 126 -17.82 -11.24 -0.91
N ARG A 127 -16.89 -11.18 0.05
CA ARG A 127 -16.25 -9.93 0.48
C ARG A 127 -14.83 -10.15 1.02
N LEU A 128 -13.90 -9.28 0.66
CA LEU A 128 -12.61 -9.15 1.36
C LEU A 128 -12.69 -7.96 2.31
N GLU A 129 -12.01 -8.01 3.45
CA GLU A 129 -12.07 -6.95 4.45
C GLU A 129 -10.72 -6.83 5.15
N PHE A 130 -10.06 -5.69 5.00
CA PHE A 130 -8.77 -5.40 5.61
C PHE A 130 -8.93 -4.30 6.64
N VAL A 131 -8.54 -4.58 7.87
CA VAL A 131 -8.68 -3.63 8.99
C VAL A 131 -7.29 -3.24 9.50
N HIS A 132 -7.04 -1.94 9.50
CA HIS A 132 -5.87 -1.30 10.10
C HIS A 132 -6.31 -0.58 11.37
N ASP A 133 -6.01 -1.15 12.53
CA ASP A 133 -6.29 -0.59 13.85
C ASP A 133 -5.10 0.17 14.41
N GLY A 134 -5.36 1.02 15.41
CA GLY A 134 -4.31 1.74 16.14
C GLY A 134 -3.68 2.87 15.32
N LEU A 135 -4.41 3.38 14.33
CA LEU A 135 -4.06 4.61 13.65
C LEU A 135 -4.11 5.78 14.64
N GLU A 136 -3.39 6.86 14.32
CA GLU A 136 -3.42 8.06 15.15
C GLU A 136 -4.86 8.61 15.20
N THR A 137 -5.29 9.07 16.37
CA THR A 137 -6.68 9.52 16.61
C THR A 137 -6.92 10.98 16.23
N ASP A 138 -5.93 11.63 15.62
CA ASP A 138 -6.10 12.92 14.98
C ASP A 138 -6.78 12.74 13.61
N ASP A 139 -7.42 13.79 13.11
CA ASP A 139 -8.09 13.79 11.80
C ASP A 139 -7.06 13.83 10.65
N TYR A 140 -6.27 12.77 10.49
CA TYR A 140 -5.35 12.59 9.37
C TYR A 140 -6.08 12.12 8.11
N GLU A 141 -5.57 12.54 6.97
CA GLU A 141 -5.96 12.02 5.66
C GLU A 141 -5.01 10.88 5.26
N TYR A 142 -5.59 9.78 4.78
CA TYR A 142 -4.90 8.58 4.37
C TYR A 142 -5.15 8.33 2.89
N SER A 143 -4.10 7.92 2.17
CA SER A 143 -4.23 7.39 0.80
C SER A 143 -4.04 5.89 0.81
N VAL A 144 -4.98 5.20 0.16
CA VAL A 144 -4.98 3.77 -0.05
C VAL A 144 -4.68 3.48 -1.51
N PHE A 145 -3.60 2.75 -1.75
CA PHE A 145 -3.16 2.32 -3.07
C PHE A 145 -3.54 0.85 -3.26
N LEU A 146 -4.47 0.58 -4.17
CA LEU A 146 -4.93 -0.78 -4.47
C LEU A 146 -4.46 -1.18 -5.86
N HIS A 147 -3.71 -2.27 -5.94
CA HIS A 147 -3.19 -2.83 -7.19
C HIS A 147 -3.85 -4.16 -7.48
N PHE A 148 -4.26 -4.37 -8.73
CA PHE A 148 -4.98 -5.56 -9.16
C PHE A 148 -4.34 -6.17 -10.40
N LEU A 149 -4.33 -7.50 -10.46
CA LEU A 149 -4.05 -8.29 -11.65
C LEU A 149 -5.07 -9.44 -11.72
N GLU A 150 -5.80 -9.56 -12.82
CA GLU A 150 -6.67 -10.73 -13.03
C GLU A 150 -5.83 -11.94 -13.44
N LEU A 151 -5.64 -12.84 -12.47
CA LEU A 151 -4.85 -14.05 -12.62
C LEU A 151 -5.61 -15.19 -13.32
N ASN A 152 -6.95 -15.14 -13.33
CA ASN A 152 -7.75 -16.15 -14.00
C ASN A 152 -8.03 -15.76 -15.45
N GLY A 153 -7.28 -16.37 -16.38
CA GLY A 153 -7.42 -16.13 -17.83
C GLY A 153 -8.76 -16.52 -18.45
N THR A 154 -9.67 -17.15 -17.70
CA THR A 154 -11.03 -17.47 -18.16
C THR A 154 -12.03 -16.34 -17.89
N VAL A 155 -11.70 -15.41 -16.99
CA VAL A 155 -12.54 -14.27 -16.64
C VAL A 155 -12.47 -13.22 -17.76
N ARG A 156 -13.64 -12.66 -18.09
CA ARG A 156 -13.83 -11.60 -19.08
C ARG A 156 -14.39 -10.35 -18.40
N ALA A 157 -14.22 -9.20 -19.04
CA ALA A 157 -14.81 -7.95 -18.59
C ALA A 157 -16.31 -8.12 -18.29
N GLY A 158 -16.75 -7.57 -17.16
CA GLY A 158 -18.11 -7.66 -16.62
C GLY A 158 -18.41 -8.94 -15.84
N GLN A 159 -17.52 -9.93 -15.77
CA GLN A 159 -17.77 -11.16 -15.02
C GLN A 159 -17.37 -11.08 -13.54
N ARG A 160 -16.29 -10.36 -13.24
CA ARG A 160 -15.85 -10.09 -11.87
C ARG A 160 -15.93 -8.60 -11.61
N VAL A 161 -16.99 -8.19 -10.93
CA VAL A 161 -17.31 -6.80 -10.65
C VAL A 161 -17.63 -6.68 -9.17
N PHE A 162 -17.02 -5.72 -8.50
CA PHE A 162 -17.20 -5.49 -7.06
C PHE A 162 -17.13 -4.01 -6.74
N ASP A 163 -17.69 -3.62 -5.60
CA ASP A 163 -17.58 -2.27 -5.08
C ASP A 163 -16.36 -2.19 -4.15
N ILE A 164 -15.75 -1.02 -4.04
CA ILE A 164 -14.65 -0.75 -3.09
C ILE A 164 -15.13 0.28 -2.09
N TYR A 165 -15.01 -0.06 -0.80
CA TYR A 165 -15.38 0.77 0.32
C TYR A 165 -14.18 1.11 1.19
N LEU A 166 -14.16 2.34 1.71
CA LEU A 166 -13.29 2.74 2.81
C LEU A 166 -14.15 3.20 3.97
N ASN A 167 -14.01 2.61 5.16
CA ASN A 167 -14.84 2.88 6.34
C ASN A 167 -16.36 2.88 6.03
N ASN A 168 -16.82 1.89 5.27
CA ASN A 168 -18.21 1.73 4.80
C ASN A 168 -18.71 2.82 3.82
N GLU A 169 -17.85 3.76 3.42
CA GLU A 169 -18.15 4.72 2.36
C GLU A 169 -17.74 4.13 1.01
N ILE A 170 -18.67 4.09 0.06
CA ILE A 170 -18.38 3.59 -1.28
C ILE A 170 -17.47 4.57 -2.02
N LYS A 171 -16.30 4.09 -2.45
CA LYS A 171 -15.30 4.88 -3.17
C LYS A 171 -15.24 4.55 -4.66
N LYS A 172 -15.53 3.31 -5.03
CA LYS A 172 -15.70 2.88 -6.43
C LYS A 172 -16.89 1.93 -6.51
N GLU A 173 -17.85 2.27 -7.37
CA GLU A 173 -18.95 1.37 -7.72
C GLU A 173 -18.58 0.55 -8.95
N LYS A 174 -19.00 -0.72 -8.97
CA LYS A 174 -18.89 -1.63 -10.11
C LYS A 174 -17.48 -1.67 -10.71
N PHE A 175 -16.49 -1.74 -9.83
CA PHE A 175 -15.09 -1.83 -10.23
C PHE A 175 -14.83 -3.18 -10.93
N ASP A 176 -14.22 -3.10 -12.11
CA ASP A 176 -13.83 -4.24 -12.92
C ASP A 176 -12.40 -4.03 -13.41
N VAL A 177 -11.51 -4.93 -12.99
CA VAL A 177 -10.08 -4.91 -13.34
C VAL A 177 -9.88 -4.92 -14.85
N LEU A 178 -10.78 -5.58 -15.60
CA LEU A 178 -10.67 -5.77 -17.04
C LEU A 178 -11.38 -4.69 -17.88
N ALA A 179 -12.09 -3.75 -17.26
CA ALA A 179 -12.90 -2.76 -17.99
C ALA A 179 -12.06 -1.87 -18.95
N GLY A 180 -10.81 -1.61 -18.60
CA GLY A 180 -9.87 -0.84 -19.43
C GLY A 180 -9.23 -1.63 -20.58
N GLY A 181 -9.60 -2.90 -20.78
CA GLY A 181 -8.98 -3.80 -21.76
C GLY A 181 -7.59 -4.31 -21.36
N SER A 182 -7.10 -3.94 -20.18
CA SER A 182 -5.90 -4.46 -19.54
C SER A 182 -6.24 -5.63 -18.61
N LYS A 183 -5.24 -6.46 -18.28
CA LYS A 183 -5.35 -7.47 -17.20
C LYS A 183 -5.08 -6.90 -15.81
N ASN A 184 -4.46 -5.73 -15.74
CA ASN A 184 -4.16 -5.03 -14.50
C ASN A 184 -5.01 -3.76 -14.37
N SER A 185 -5.16 -3.31 -13.14
CA SER A 185 -5.70 -1.99 -12.84
C SER A 185 -5.15 -1.53 -11.50
N TYR A 186 -5.24 -0.23 -11.27
CA TYR A 186 -4.79 0.39 -10.04
C TYR A 186 -5.75 1.55 -9.69
N THR A 187 -5.94 1.79 -8.39
CA THR A 187 -6.63 2.98 -7.89
C THR A 187 -5.97 3.50 -6.63
N ALA A 188 -5.86 4.83 -6.54
CA ALA A 188 -5.57 5.55 -5.30
C ALA A 188 -6.87 6.15 -4.77
N LEU A 189 -7.12 5.99 -3.47
CA LEU A 189 -8.33 6.47 -2.80
C LEU A 189 -7.93 7.21 -1.53
N ASN A 190 -8.57 8.36 -1.27
CA ASN A 190 -8.31 9.15 -0.06
C ASN A 190 -9.47 9.04 0.93
N ILE A 191 -9.14 9.05 2.23
CA ILE A 191 -10.13 9.08 3.31
C ILE A 191 -9.54 9.69 4.58
N SER A 192 -10.37 10.41 5.34
CA SER A 192 -10.05 10.75 6.73
C SER A 192 -10.47 9.61 7.65
N ALA A 193 -9.56 9.18 8.52
CA ALA A 193 -9.81 8.09 9.45
C ALA A 193 -9.32 8.46 10.85
N ASN A 194 -9.99 7.93 11.87
CA ASN A 194 -9.66 8.18 13.27
C ASN A 194 -9.56 6.84 14.00
N GLY A 195 -8.35 6.48 14.43
CA GLY A 195 -8.08 5.25 15.19
C GLY A 195 -8.09 3.96 14.37
N SER A 196 -8.88 3.86 13.31
CA SER A 196 -8.94 2.68 12.43
C SER A 196 -9.34 3.01 11.00
N LEU A 197 -8.89 2.16 10.06
CA LEU A 197 -9.27 2.19 8.66
C LEU A 197 -9.66 0.78 8.20
N ASN A 198 -10.88 0.66 7.67
CA ASN A 198 -11.40 -0.55 7.05
C ASN A 198 -11.44 -0.36 5.52
N ILE A 199 -10.90 -1.34 4.79
CA ILE A 199 -10.95 -1.45 3.34
C ILE A 199 -11.74 -2.70 3.00
N THR A 200 -12.85 -2.57 2.27
CA THR A 200 -13.75 -3.67 1.92
C THR A 200 -14.04 -3.71 0.43
#